data_AF-A0ABF7PG00-F1
#
_entry.id   AF-A0ABF7PG00-F1
#
_cell.length_a   1.000
_cell.length_b   1.000
_cell.length_c   1.000
_cell.angle_alpha   90.00
_cell.angle_beta   90.00
_cell.angle_gamma   90.00
#
_symmetry.space_group_name_H-M   'P 1'
#
loop_
_entity.id
_entity.type
_entity.pdbx_description
1 polymer ?
#
loop_
_entity_poly.entity_id
_entity_poly.type
_entity_poly.pdbx_seq_one_letter_code
_entity_poly.pdbx_strand_id
1 'polypeptide(L)'
;MGYSVEEIINKLDKVVNTQIGPMQTVKPLADVLVSGVLRGAAAVVGCNNPKVVQDSAHIETIKGLIKNDVIVVVTGCAAQAAAKYGLLQKEAAEKYAGPGLATVCKLVDIPPVLHMGSCVDISRILDLVGRVANLLGVDMSDLPVAGVAPEWMSEKAVAIGTYVVTSGIDTWLGVAPPVTGGPEVVDILTNKMEDWVGAKFFIETDPHKAVEQIVNRMNEKRKKLGI
;
A
#
# COMPACT_ATOMS: atom_id res chain seq x y z
N MET A 1 4.56 15.34 -4.40
CA MET A 1 5.05 14.87 -3.08
C MET A 1 4.49 15.77 -1.99
N GLY A 2 4.81 15.54 -0.72
CA GLY A 2 4.28 16.33 0.40
C GLY A 2 2.90 15.87 0.87
N TYR A 3 2.53 14.61 0.59
CA TYR A 3 1.25 14.03 1.00
C TYR A 3 1.34 13.50 2.43
N SER A 4 1.33 14.41 3.42
CA SER A 4 1.08 14.01 4.81
C SER A 4 -0.37 13.54 4.99
N VAL A 5 -0.71 12.96 6.14
CA VAL A 5 -2.09 12.53 6.41
C VAL A 5 -3.05 13.72 6.35
N GLU A 6 -2.65 14.84 6.94
CA GLU A 6 -3.39 16.10 6.94
C GLU A 6 -3.62 16.62 5.52
N GLU A 7 -2.58 16.59 4.68
CA GLU A 7 -2.69 17.08 3.31
C GLU A 7 -3.51 16.14 2.41
N ILE A 8 -3.48 14.82 2.66
CA ILE A 8 -4.40 13.89 2.01
C ILE A 8 -5.84 14.22 2.40
N ILE A 9 -6.12 14.42 3.70
CA ILE A 9 -7.45 14.80 4.19
C ILE A 9 -7.92 16.11 3.55
N ASN A 10 -7.05 17.14 3.48
CA ASN A 10 -7.36 18.41 2.80
C ASN A 10 -7.72 18.23 1.33
N LYS A 11 -7.12 17.25 0.63
CA LYS A 11 -7.45 16.95 -0.76
C LYS A 11 -8.77 16.20 -0.88
N LEU A 12 -9.07 15.29 0.04
CA LEU A 12 -10.35 14.56 0.08
C LEU A 12 -11.55 15.50 0.31
N ASP A 13 -11.37 16.59 1.04
CA ASP A 13 -12.42 17.60 1.26
C ASP A 13 -12.97 18.21 -0.04
N LYS A 14 -12.20 18.19 -1.15
CA LYS A 14 -12.66 18.67 -2.46
C LYS A 14 -13.83 17.88 -3.03
N VAL A 15 -14.00 16.62 -2.61
CA VAL A 15 -15.07 15.72 -3.08
C VAL A 15 -16.15 15.50 -2.02
N VAL A 16 -16.09 16.21 -0.90
CA VAL A 16 -17.13 16.19 0.13
C VAL A 16 -18.20 17.23 -0.21
N ASN A 17 -19.46 16.78 -0.26
CA ASN A 17 -20.59 17.71 -0.32
C ASN A 17 -20.84 18.29 1.08
N THR A 18 -20.72 19.61 1.21
CA THR A 18 -20.82 20.35 2.49
C THR A 18 -22.18 20.24 3.18
N GLN A 19 -23.22 19.78 2.46
CA GLN A 19 -24.55 19.53 3.02
C GLN A 19 -24.77 18.08 3.48
N ILE A 20 -23.86 17.15 3.15
CA ILE A 20 -24.04 15.71 3.36
C ILE A 20 -23.04 15.16 4.38
N GLY A 21 -21.75 15.43 4.20
CA GLY A 21 -20.67 14.76 4.93
C GLY A 21 -19.83 15.71 5.79
N PRO A 22 -19.18 15.20 6.85
CA PRO A 22 -18.22 15.98 7.62
C PRO A 22 -16.92 16.21 6.83
N MET A 23 -16.43 17.45 6.87
CA MET A 23 -15.12 17.83 6.37
C MET A 23 -14.00 17.32 7.30
N GLN A 24 -12.76 17.33 6.83
CA GLN A 24 -11.57 16.96 7.61
C GLN A 24 -11.60 15.51 8.13
N THR A 25 -12.13 14.60 7.31
CA THR A 25 -12.18 13.16 7.62
C THR A 25 -11.58 12.32 6.49
N VAL A 26 -11.28 11.06 6.78
CA VAL A 26 -10.85 10.07 5.77
C VAL A 26 -12.03 9.38 5.09
N LYS A 27 -13.27 9.85 5.32
CA LYS A 27 -14.49 9.20 4.81
C LYS A 27 -14.51 9.05 3.29
N PRO A 28 -14.11 10.05 2.47
CA PRO A 28 -14.14 9.87 1.02
C PRO A 28 -13.23 8.73 0.53
N LEU A 29 -12.10 8.50 1.20
CA LEU A 29 -11.22 7.36 0.92
C LEU A 29 -11.88 6.03 1.34
N ALA A 30 -12.48 5.98 2.53
CA ALA A 30 -13.19 4.80 3.01
C ALA A 30 -14.35 4.42 2.06
N ASP A 31 -15.10 5.41 1.58
CA ASP A 31 -16.25 5.19 0.69
C ASP A 31 -15.83 4.59 -0.67
N VAL A 32 -14.73 5.05 -1.28
CA VAL A 32 -14.24 4.49 -2.55
C VAL A 32 -13.62 3.10 -2.38
N LEU A 33 -13.09 2.77 -1.19
CA LEU A 33 -12.65 1.42 -0.86
C LEU A 33 -13.85 0.48 -0.67
N VAL A 34 -14.83 0.87 0.14
CA VAL A 34 -16.05 0.07 0.39
C VAL A 34 -16.83 -0.16 -0.90
N SER A 35 -17.02 0.87 -1.73
CA SER A 35 -17.74 0.74 -3.01
C SER A 35 -17.01 -0.07 -4.08
N GLY A 36 -15.69 -0.28 -3.93
CA GLY A 36 -14.87 -1.02 -4.90
C GLY A 36 -14.39 -0.18 -6.09
N VAL A 37 -14.64 1.13 -6.11
CA VAL A 37 -14.01 2.05 -7.08
C VAL A 37 -12.50 1.99 -6.95
N LEU A 38 -12.00 1.96 -5.72
CA LEU A 38 -10.65 1.52 -5.41
C LEU A 38 -10.71 0.09 -4.87
N ARG A 39 -9.95 -0.80 -5.49
CA ARG A 39 -9.87 -2.20 -5.07
C ARG A 39 -9.25 -2.32 -3.68
N GLY A 40 -8.23 -1.50 -3.41
CA GLY A 40 -7.50 -1.47 -2.15
C GLY A 40 -6.48 -0.33 -2.13
N ALA A 41 -5.64 -0.31 -1.10
CA ALA A 41 -4.52 0.61 -0.97
C ALA A 41 -3.22 -0.14 -0.64
N ALA A 42 -2.12 0.19 -1.30
CA ALA A 42 -0.84 -0.47 -1.09
C ALA A 42 0.28 0.52 -0.76
N ALA A 43 1.14 0.15 0.18
CA ALA A 43 2.34 0.90 0.54
C ALA A 43 3.57 0.24 -0.10
N VAL A 44 4.20 0.90 -1.08
CA VAL A 44 5.45 0.44 -1.68
C VAL A 44 6.62 1.24 -1.07
N VAL A 45 7.45 0.55 -0.31
CA VAL A 45 8.53 1.13 0.50
C VAL A 45 9.85 0.36 0.27
N GLY A 46 10.89 0.73 1.00
CA GLY A 46 12.14 -0.04 1.04
C GLY A 46 13.33 0.64 0.38
N CYS A 47 14.41 -0.11 0.27
CA CYS A 47 15.74 0.31 -0.19
C CYS A 47 15.92 0.01 -1.69
N ASN A 48 17.17 0.05 -2.18
CA ASN A 48 17.58 -0.77 -3.32
C ASN A 48 18.50 -1.89 -2.82
N ASN A 49 18.61 -2.97 -3.58
CA ASN A 49 19.47 -4.12 -3.27
C ASN A 49 20.19 -4.60 -4.55
N PRO A 50 21.53 -4.78 -4.54
CA PRO A 50 22.27 -5.23 -5.73
C PRO A 50 21.85 -6.59 -6.30
N LYS A 51 21.08 -7.40 -5.56
CA LYS A 51 20.49 -8.66 -6.05
C LYS A 51 19.36 -8.43 -7.07
N VAL A 52 18.84 -7.21 -7.17
CA VAL A 52 17.76 -6.82 -8.08
C VAL A 52 18.27 -5.69 -8.97
N VAL A 53 17.85 -5.65 -10.24
CA VAL A 53 18.16 -4.52 -11.12
C VAL A 53 17.53 -3.27 -10.51
N GLN A 54 18.35 -2.28 -10.15
CA GLN A 54 17.92 -1.12 -9.38
C GLN A 54 16.65 -0.47 -9.96
N ASP A 55 15.66 -0.24 -9.09
CA ASP A 55 14.35 0.37 -9.37
C ASP A 55 13.39 -0.49 -10.21
N SER A 56 13.84 -1.56 -10.86
CA SER A 56 12.97 -2.37 -11.72
C SER A 56 11.81 -2.97 -10.93
N ALA A 57 12.06 -3.53 -9.75
CA ALA A 57 11.02 -4.16 -8.96
C ALA A 57 10.12 -3.12 -8.29
N HIS A 58 10.65 -1.96 -7.90
CA HIS A 58 9.82 -0.82 -7.47
C HIS A 58 8.83 -0.40 -8.54
N ILE A 59 9.32 -0.13 -9.75
CA ILE A 59 8.50 0.42 -10.82
C ILE A 59 7.48 -0.59 -11.35
N GLU A 60 7.86 -1.85 -11.57
CA GLU A 60 6.91 -2.86 -12.05
C GLU A 60 5.84 -3.19 -11.01
N THR A 61 6.21 -3.24 -9.72
CA THR A 61 5.22 -3.39 -8.64
C THR A 61 4.23 -2.22 -8.62
N ILE A 62 4.73 -0.97 -8.60
CA ILE A 62 3.86 0.21 -8.50
C ILE A 62 2.93 0.30 -9.72
N LYS A 63 3.46 0.12 -10.94
CA LYS A 63 2.66 0.13 -12.17
C LYS A 63 1.60 -0.96 -12.17
N GLY A 64 1.96 -2.19 -11.77
CA GLY A 64 1.03 -3.31 -11.71
C GLY A 64 -0.12 -3.05 -10.73
N LEU A 65 0.17 -2.46 -9.56
CA LEU A 65 -0.84 -2.11 -8.56
C LEU A 65 -1.79 -1.01 -9.05
N ILE A 66 -1.26 0.13 -9.51
CA ILE A 66 -2.12 1.24 -9.98
C ILE A 66 -2.95 0.84 -11.20
N LYS A 67 -2.43 -0.04 -12.06
CA LYS A 67 -3.18 -0.60 -13.20
C LYS A 67 -4.39 -1.42 -12.77
N ASN A 68 -4.34 -1.97 -11.55
CA ASN A 68 -5.35 -2.81 -10.93
C ASN A 68 -6.25 -2.04 -9.95
N ASP A 69 -6.40 -0.73 -10.12
CA ASP A 69 -7.22 0.15 -9.27
C ASP A 69 -6.86 0.09 -7.78
N VAL A 70 -5.59 -0.20 -7.48
CA VAL A 70 -5.03 -0.11 -6.13
C VAL A 70 -4.27 1.21 -6.02
N ILE A 71 -4.72 2.11 -5.15
CA ILE A 71 -3.98 3.36 -4.92
C ILE A 71 -2.66 3.05 -4.21
N VAL A 72 -1.57 3.69 -4.64
CA VAL A 72 -0.25 3.41 -4.09
C VAL A 72 0.26 4.61 -3.29
N VAL A 73 0.73 4.36 -2.07
CA VAL A 73 1.50 5.31 -1.28
C VAL A 73 2.96 4.85 -1.22
N VAL A 74 3.90 5.80 -1.23
CA VAL A 74 5.34 5.50 -1.26
C VAL A 74 6.11 6.33 -0.25
N THR A 75 7.17 5.73 0.31
CA THR A 75 8.17 6.41 1.14
C THR A 75 9.59 5.98 0.78
N GLY A 76 10.59 6.74 1.24
CA GLY A 76 12.00 6.34 1.15
C GLY A 76 12.51 6.17 -0.29
N CYS A 77 13.38 5.18 -0.53
CA CYS A 77 13.99 4.98 -1.85
C CYS A 77 12.97 4.53 -2.90
N ALA A 78 11.94 3.76 -2.52
CA ALA A 78 10.84 3.41 -3.42
C ALA A 78 10.12 4.66 -3.95
N ALA A 79 9.91 5.66 -3.09
CA ALA A 79 9.33 6.94 -3.50
C ALA A 79 10.24 7.72 -4.46
N GLN A 80 11.56 7.65 -4.27
CA GLN A 80 12.54 8.25 -5.17
C GLN A 80 12.60 7.52 -6.51
N ALA A 81 12.47 6.18 -6.54
CA ALA A 81 12.35 5.41 -7.77
C ALA A 81 11.11 5.87 -8.57
N ALA A 82 9.95 5.95 -7.90
CA ALA A 82 8.72 6.47 -8.50
C ALA A 82 8.87 7.92 -9.01
N ALA A 83 9.61 8.76 -8.29
CA ALA A 83 9.91 10.14 -8.71
C ALA A 83 10.76 10.17 -9.99
N LYS A 84 11.86 9.41 -10.04
CA LYS A 84 12.76 9.33 -11.20
C LYS A 84 12.04 8.83 -12.46
N TYR A 85 11.10 7.89 -12.31
CA TYR A 85 10.31 7.36 -13.42
C TYR A 85 9.15 8.29 -13.85
N GLY A 86 8.76 9.25 -13.00
CA GLY A 86 7.67 10.18 -13.28
C GLY A 86 6.28 9.71 -12.83
N LEU A 87 6.17 8.73 -11.92
CA LEU A 87 4.89 8.24 -11.40
C LEU A 87 4.23 9.20 -10.39
N LEU A 88 4.97 10.18 -9.87
CA LEU A 88 4.48 11.17 -8.90
C LEU A 88 3.81 12.39 -9.56
N GLN A 89 3.32 12.23 -10.79
CA GLN A 89 2.73 13.27 -11.64
C GLN A 89 1.23 12.99 -11.83
N LYS A 90 0.40 14.04 -11.97
CA LYS A 90 -1.05 13.86 -12.16
C LYS A 90 -1.35 13.13 -13.46
N GLU A 91 -0.55 13.40 -14.49
CA GLU A 91 -0.56 12.79 -15.82
C GLU A 91 -0.30 11.28 -15.77
N ALA A 92 0.30 10.77 -14.70
CA ALA A 92 0.52 9.33 -14.53
C ALA A 92 -0.81 8.56 -14.35
N ALA A 93 -1.88 9.22 -13.90
CA ALA A 93 -3.20 8.61 -13.77
C ALA A 93 -3.73 8.14 -15.13
N GLU A 94 -3.67 8.99 -16.15
CA GLU A 94 -4.15 8.64 -17.50
C GLU A 94 -3.23 7.62 -18.19
N LYS A 95 -1.94 7.65 -17.89
CA LYS A 95 -0.94 6.77 -18.51
C LYS A 95 -0.95 5.35 -17.95
N TYR A 96 -1.12 5.19 -16.64
CA TYR A 96 -0.82 3.94 -15.96
C TYR A 96 -1.94 3.39 -15.06
N ALA A 97 -2.82 4.24 -14.54
CA ALA A 97 -3.83 3.78 -13.59
C ALA A 97 -4.97 3.00 -14.28
N GLY A 98 -5.64 2.16 -13.51
CA GLY A 98 -6.93 1.58 -13.88
C GLY A 98 -8.05 2.63 -13.92
N PRO A 99 -9.23 2.28 -14.45
CA PRO A 99 -10.33 3.22 -14.66
C PRO A 99 -10.86 3.84 -13.36
N GLY A 100 -10.97 3.06 -12.28
CA GLY A 100 -11.47 3.53 -10.99
C GLY A 100 -10.49 4.49 -10.34
N LEU A 101 -9.21 4.10 -10.27
CA LEU A 101 -8.15 4.94 -9.72
C LEU A 101 -7.93 6.21 -10.55
N ALA A 102 -7.95 6.13 -11.88
CA ALA A 102 -7.85 7.31 -12.73
C ALA A 102 -9.00 8.30 -12.50
N THR A 103 -10.22 7.80 -12.28
CA THR A 103 -11.39 8.62 -11.94
C THR A 103 -11.20 9.31 -10.58
N VAL A 104 -10.77 8.58 -9.55
CA VAL A 104 -10.45 9.14 -8.22
C VAL A 104 -9.36 10.20 -8.31
N CYS A 105 -8.29 9.95 -9.07
CA CYS A 105 -7.22 10.92 -9.29
C CYS A 105 -7.72 12.23 -9.89
N LYS A 106 -8.63 12.18 -10.87
CA LYS A 106 -9.23 13.37 -11.48
C LYS A 106 -10.13 14.13 -10.51
N LEU A 107 -10.98 13.43 -9.76
CA LEU A 107 -11.92 14.05 -8.80
C LEU A 107 -11.19 14.72 -7.63
N VAL A 108 -10.17 14.06 -7.08
CA VAL A 108 -9.43 14.54 -5.90
C VAL A 108 -8.24 15.44 -6.28
N ASP A 109 -7.90 15.49 -7.58
CA ASP A 109 -6.80 16.28 -8.15
C ASP A 109 -5.42 15.86 -7.60
N ILE A 110 -5.12 14.56 -7.71
CA ILE A 110 -3.91 13.90 -7.18
C ILE A 110 -3.25 12.95 -8.21
N PRO A 111 -1.94 12.68 -8.11
CA PRO A 111 -1.31 11.58 -8.84
C PRO A 111 -1.79 10.22 -8.32
N PRO A 112 -1.66 9.13 -9.10
CA PRO A 112 -2.02 7.77 -8.67
C PRO A 112 -1.04 7.18 -7.64
N VAL A 113 0.10 7.84 -7.43
CA VAL A 113 1.15 7.45 -6.48
C VAL A 113 1.45 8.61 -5.54
N LEU A 114 1.19 8.44 -4.25
CA LEU A 114 1.33 9.50 -3.24
C LEU A 114 2.63 9.34 -2.45
N HIS A 115 3.55 10.29 -2.60
CA HIS A 115 4.78 10.32 -1.80
C HIS A 115 4.50 10.88 -0.40
N MET A 116 4.53 9.99 0.60
CA MET A 116 4.20 10.29 2.01
C MET A 116 5.42 10.59 2.90
N GLY A 117 6.65 10.46 2.39
CA GLY A 117 7.84 11.01 3.06
C GLY A 117 9.02 10.04 3.11
N SER A 118 9.79 10.15 4.19
CA SER A 118 10.93 9.30 4.53
C SER A 118 10.48 7.96 5.14
N CYS A 119 11.40 7.02 5.42
CA CYS A 119 11.02 5.74 6.02
C CYS A 119 10.40 5.86 7.42
N VAL A 120 10.73 6.89 8.20
CA VAL A 120 10.06 7.11 9.51
C VAL A 120 8.63 7.63 9.33
N ASP A 121 8.34 8.24 8.17
CA ASP A 121 6.99 8.67 7.79
C ASP A 121 6.10 7.49 7.35
N ILE A 122 6.58 6.24 7.37
CA ILE A 122 5.70 5.06 7.28
C ILE A 122 4.70 5.05 8.45
N SER A 123 5.03 5.69 9.57
CA SER A 123 4.07 5.99 10.64
C SER A 123 2.81 6.71 10.15
N ARG A 124 2.91 7.57 9.12
CA ARG A 124 1.76 8.24 8.48
C ARG A 124 0.87 7.27 7.73
N ILE A 125 1.44 6.21 7.17
CA ILE A 125 0.68 5.15 6.51
C ILE A 125 -0.13 4.38 7.56
N LEU A 126 0.49 4.04 8.69
CA LEU A 126 -0.22 3.41 9.81
C LEU A 126 -1.32 4.32 10.37
N ASP A 127 -1.06 5.61 10.54
CA ASP A 127 -2.07 6.60 10.97
C ASP A 127 -3.24 6.65 9.98
N LEU A 128 -2.97 6.75 8.67
CA LEU A 128 -4.01 6.79 7.65
C LEU A 128 -4.87 5.53 7.64
N VAL A 129 -4.25 4.34 7.68
CA VAL A 129 -4.96 3.06 7.72
C VAL A 129 -5.76 2.92 9.03
N GLY A 130 -5.16 3.29 10.16
CA GLY A 130 -5.82 3.27 11.47
C GLY A 130 -7.06 4.19 11.52
N ARG A 131 -6.99 5.38 10.90
CA ARG A 131 -8.16 6.27 10.78
C ARG A 131 -9.27 5.66 9.93
N VAL A 132 -8.93 4.99 8.82
CA VAL A 132 -9.92 4.30 7.98
C VAL A 132 -10.56 3.12 8.73
N ALA A 133 -9.75 2.32 9.42
CA ALA A 133 -10.21 1.19 10.23
C ALA A 133 -11.17 1.66 11.34
N ASN A 134 -10.76 2.68 12.12
CA ASN A 134 -11.58 3.28 13.16
C ASN A 134 -12.90 3.85 12.63
N LEU A 135 -12.87 4.53 11.47
CA LEU A 135 -14.08 5.08 10.85
C LEU A 135 -15.07 3.97 10.43
N LEU A 136 -14.55 2.84 9.95
CA LEU A 136 -15.36 1.70 9.53
C LEU A 136 -15.74 0.76 10.68
N GLY A 137 -15.22 1.00 11.89
CA GLY A 137 -15.49 0.16 13.07
C GLY A 137 -14.91 -1.25 12.97
N VAL A 138 -13.80 -1.41 12.25
CA VAL A 138 -13.11 -2.70 12.04
C VAL A 138 -11.63 -2.59 12.44
N ASP A 139 -10.93 -3.73 12.51
CA ASP A 139 -9.49 -3.73 12.71
C ASP A 139 -8.73 -3.45 11.39
N MET A 140 -7.48 -3.03 11.48
CA MET A 140 -6.63 -2.80 10.30
C MET A 140 -6.48 -4.07 9.45
N SER A 141 -6.50 -5.24 10.10
CA SER A 141 -6.40 -6.55 9.45
C SER A 141 -7.60 -6.91 8.56
N ASP A 142 -8.74 -6.25 8.72
CA ASP A 142 -9.93 -6.48 7.90
C ASP A 142 -9.91 -5.70 6.57
N LEU A 143 -9.11 -4.63 6.49
CA LEU A 143 -9.08 -3.75 5.32
C LEU A 143 -8.31 -4.38 4.14
N PRO A 144 -8.67 -4.05 2.89
CA PRO A 144 -7.92 -4.47 1.70
C PRO A 144 -6.66 -3.59 1.51
N VAL A 145 -5.71 -3.73 2.45
CA VAL A 145 -4.43 -3.00 2.46
C VAL A 145 -3.24 -3.94 2.44
N ALA A 146 -2.14 -3.52 1.82
CA ALA A 146 -0.92 -4.31 1.72
C ALA A 146 0.35 -3.45 1.82
N GLY A 147 1.42 -4.01 2.37
CA GLY A 147 2.77 -3.46 2.33
C GLY A 147 3.65 -4.22 1.34
N VAL A 148 4.56 -3.53 0.66
CA VAL A 148 5.54 -4.15 -0.24
C VAL A 148 6.91 -3.51 -0.06
N ALA A 149 7.94 -4.34 0.08
CA ALA A 149 9.33 -3.93 0.08
C ALA A 149 10.10 -4.65 -1.05
N PRO A 150 10.01 -4.18 -2.31
CA PRO A 150 10.48 -4.92 -3.49
C PRO A 150 11.99 -5.14 -3.51
N GLU A 151 12.77 -4.18 -3.02
CA GLU A 151 14.24 -4.19 -3.11
C GLU A 151 14.90 -3.89 -1.75
N TRP A 152 14.31 -4.39 -0.66
CA TRP A 152 14.81 -4.10 0.68
C TRP A 152 16.23 -4.62 0.92
N MET A 153 16.94 -3.98 1.84
CA MET A 153 18.33 -4.34 2.20
C MET A 153 18.61 -4.16 3.70
N SER A 154 18.30 -2.99 4.25
CA SER A 154 18.71 -2.66 5.63
C SER A 154 17.90 -3.42 6.69
N GLU A 155 18.48 -3.63 7.87
CA GLU A 155 17.78 -4.18 9.04
C GLU A 155 16.60 -3.30 9.49
N LYS A 156 16.66 -1.98 9.22
CA LYS A 156 15.50 -1.09 9.39
C LYS A 156 14.29 -1.57 8.57
N ALA A 157 14.51 -2.06 7.35
CA ALA A 157 13.43 -2.58 6.52
C ALA A 157 12.85 -3.89 7.04
N VAL A 158 13.66 -4.72 7.72
CA VAL A 158 13.18 -5.90 8.44
C VAL A 158 12.26 -5.48 9.59
N ALA A 159 12.71 -4.55 10.44
CA ALA A 159 11.90 -4.03 11.53
C ALA A 159 10.59 -3.40 11.02
N ILE A 160 10.66 -2.68 9.89
CA ILE A 160 9.49 -2.12 9.20
C ILE A 160 8.52 -3.21 8.78
N GLY A 161 8.99 -4.22 8.03
CA GLY A 161 8.15 -5.33 7.63
C GLY A 161 7.48 -6.01 8.82
N THR A 162 8.24 -6.24 9.90
CA THR A 162 7.71 -6.87 11.11
C THR A 162 6.60 -6.04 11.75
N TYR A 163 6.81 -4.74 12.01
CA TYR A 163 5.76 -3.95 12.65
C TYR A 163 4.53 -3.76 11.74
N VAL A 164 4.71 -3.71 10.41
CA VAL A 164 3.57 -3.61 9.46
C VAL A 164 2.72 -4.88 9.54
N VAL A 165 3.34 -6.06 9.54
CA VAL A 165 2.63 -7.34 9.72
C VAL A 165 1.97 -7.42 11.09
N THR A 166 2.68 -7.08 12.17
CA THR A 166 2.10 -7.08 13.52
C THR A 166 0.97 -6.05 13.69
N SER A 167 0.91 -5.02 12.85
CA SER A 167 -0.21 -4.06 12.80
C SER A 167 -1.38 -4.55 11.94
N GLY A 168 -1.37 -5.80 11.46
CA GLY A 168 -2.45 -6.39 10.69
C GLY A 168 -2.37 -6.18 9.17
N ILE A 169 -1.23 -5.74 8.63
CA ILE A 169 -1.09 -5.47 7.18
C ILE A 169 -0.18 -6.54 6.53
N ASP A 170 -0.74 -7.30 5.58
CA ASP A 170 0.01 -8.30 4.82
C ASP A 170 1.18 -7.65 4.08
N THR A 171 2.37 -8.24 4.16
CA THR A 171 3.61 -7.62 3.66
C THR A 171 4.39 -8.52 2.71
N TRP A 172 4.61 -8.03 1.48
CA TRP A 172 5.42 -8.70 0.46
C TRP A 172 6.87 -8.23 0.48
N LEU A 173 7.81 -9.18 0.45
CA LEU A 173 9.24 -8.94 0.38
C LEU A 173 9.78 -9.44 -0.97
N GLY A 174 10.32 -8.52 -1.77
CA GLY A 174 10.93 -8.83 -3.07
C GLY A 174 12.37 -9.33 -3.00
N VAL A 175 12.95 -9.37 -1.79
CA VAL A 175 14.24 -10.00 -1.51
C VAL A 175 14.03 -10.98 -0.36
N ALA A 176 14.48 -12.22 -0.50
CA ALA A 176 14.32 -13.23 0.54
C ALA A 176 15.18 -12.89 1.78
N PRO A 177 14.59 -12.84 3.00
CA PRO A 177 15.35 -12.75 4.24
C PRO A 177 16.10 -14.05 4.53
N PRO A 178 17.15 -14.02 5.40
CA PRO A 178 17.96 -15.20 5.74
C PRO A 178 17.24 -16.14 6.72
N VAL A 179 16.07 -16.65 6.35
CA VAL A 179 15.21 -17.53 7.18
C VAL A 179 15.03 -18.92 6.59
N THR A 180 15.50 -19.15 5.35
CA THR A 180 15.21 -20.37 4.57
C THR A 180 15.74 -21.66 5.20
N GLY A 181 16.75 -21.58 6.08
CA GLY A 181 17.30 -22.73 6.79
C GLY A 181 16.47 -23.22 7.98
N GLY A 182 15.44 -22.45 8.41
CA GLY A 182 14.58 -22.80 9.54
C GLY A 182 13.14 -23.02 9.09
N PRO A 183 12.71 -24.28 8.84
CA PRO A 183 11.36 -24.55 8.32
C PRO A 183 10.24 -24.02 9.22
N GLU A 184 10.40 -24.13 10.53
CA GLU A 184 9.43 -23.59 11.50
C GLU A 184 9.37 -22.06 11.44
N VAL A 185 10.51 -21.37 11.27
CA VAL A 185 10.55 -19.91 11.14
C VAL A 185 9.84 -19.47 9.86
N VAL A 186 10.03 -20.20 8.75
CA VAL A 186 9.32 -19.93 7.51
C VAL A 186 7.81 -20.08 7.71
N ASP A 187 7.35 -21.21 8.27
CA ASP A 187 5.94 -21.44 8.57
C ASP A 187 5.36 -20.37 9.53
N ILE A 188 6.11 -19.97 10.55
CA ILE A 188 5.69 -18.89 11.44
C ILE A 188 5.45 -17.60 10.66
N LEU A 189 6.43 -17.15 9.87
CA LEU A 189 6.37 -15.85 9.19
C LEU A 189 5.36 -15.82 8.04
N THR A 190 5.22 -16.91 7.28
CA THR A 190 4.45 -16.94 6.03
C THR A 190 3.15 -17.74 6.13
N ASN A 191 2.78 -18.20 7.33
CA ASN A 191 1.52 -18.92 7.56
C ASN A 191 0.93 -18.60 8.94
N LYS A 192 1.51 -19.08 10.04
CA LYS A 192 0.92 -18.97 11.40
C LYS A 192 0.70 -17.53 11.88
N MET A 193 1.46 -16.56 11.37
CA MET A 193 1.29 -15.15 11.70
C MET A 193 -0.14 -14.65 11.43
N GLU A 194 -0.82 -15.19 10.41
CA GLU A 194 -2.19 -14.79 10.09
C GLU A 194 -3.18 -15.16 11.21
N ASP A 195 -2.96 -16.28 11.90
CA ASP A 195 -3.79 -16.67 13.05
C ASP A 195 -3.54 -15.79 14.28
N TRP A 196 -2.38 -15.13 14.35
CA TRP A 196 -1.98 -14.33 15.51
C TRP A 196 -2.38 -12.86 15.38
N VAL A 197 -2.21 -12.27 14.18
CA VAL A 197 -2.40 -10.83 13.95
C VAL A 197 -3.21 -10.50 12.69
N GLY A 198 -3.80 -11.50 12.01
CA GLY A 198 -4.63 -11.28 10.81
C GLY A 198 -3.85 -10.90 9.55
N ALA A 199 -2.52 -10.97 9.59
CA ALA A 199 -1.63 -10.70 8.47
C ALA A 199 -0.35 -11.54 8.55
N LYS A 200 0.34 -11.68 7.42
CA LYS A 200 1.58 -12.45 7.32
C LYS A 200 2.55 -11.90 6.28
N PHE A 201 3.75 -12.49 6.25
CA PHE A 201 4.72 -12.22 5.19
C PHE A 201 4.46 -13.05 3.95
N PHE A 202 4.78 -12.46 2.81
CA PHE A 202 4.90 -13.12 1.52
C PHE A 202 6.30 -12.86 0.97
N ILE A 203 6.96 -13.88 0.43
CA ILE A 203 8.29 -13.74 -0.16
C ILE A 203 8.15 -14.09 -1.65
N GLU A 204 8.22 -13.07 -2.50
CA GLU A 204 8.03 -13.21 -3.95
C GLU A 204 8.93 -12.22 -4.68
N THR A 205 9.90 -12.75 -5.44
CA THR A 205 10.91 -11.95 -6.14
C THR A 205 10.44 -11.48 -7.52
N ASP A 206 9.41 -12.10 -8.09
CA ASP A 206 8.79 -11.64 -9.34
C ASP A 206 7.73 -10.57 -9.04
N PRO A 207 7.96 -9.29 -9.41
CA PRO A 207 7.03 -8.22 -9.08
C PRO A 207 5.64 -8.43 -9.72
N HIS A 208 5.52 -9.15 -10.85
CA HIS A 208 4.24 -9.41 -11.48
C HIS A 208 3.42 -10.42 -10.67
N LYS A 209 4.07 -11.50 -10.20
CA LYS A 209 3.43 -12.48 -9.31
C LYS A 209 3.07 -11.87 -7.97
N ALA A 210 3.92 -10.98 -7.44
CA ALA A 210 3.61 -10.25 -6.21
C ALA A 210 2.33 -9.40 -6.39
N VAL A 211 2.18 -8.70 -7.52
CA VAL A 211 0.96 -7.93 -7.83
C VAL A 211 -0.26 -8.84 -7.91
N GLU A 212 -0.18 -10.00 -8.58
CA GLU A 212 -1.27 -10.99 -8.64
C GLU A 212 -1.68 -11.47 -7.25
N GLN A 213 -0.69 -11.83 -6.41
CA GLN A 213 -0.91 -12.26 -5.03
C GLN A 213 -1.57 -11.16 -4.20
N ILE A 214 -1.11 -9.91 -4.30
CA ILE A 214 -1.67 -8.77 -3.57
C ILE A 214 -3.13 -8.54 -3.98
N VAL A 215 -3.42 -8.53 -5.28
CA VAL A 215 -4.78 -8.31 -5.78
C VAL A 215 -5.72 -9.42 -5.31
N ASN A 216 -5.30 -10.68 -5.41
CA ASN A 216 -6.10 -11.81 -4.94
C ASN A 216 -6.33 -11.74 -3.43
N ARG A 217 -5.29 -11.44 -2.64
CA ARG A 217 -5.39 -11.32 -1.19
C ARG A 217 -6.29 -10.16 -0.76
N MET A 218 -6.23 -9.01 -1.44
CA MET A 218 -7.17 -7.91 -1.22
C MET A 218 -8.60 -8.38 -1.47
N ASN A 219 -8.86 -9.09 -2.57
CA ASN A 219 -10.19 -9.61 -2.89
C ASN A 219 -10.71 -10.62 -1.86
N GLU A 220 -9.83 -11.46 -1.28
CA GLU A 220 -10.19 -12.34 -0.16
C GLU A 220 -10.65 -11.54 1.06
N LYS A 221 -9.89 -10.49 1.46
CA LYS A 221 -10.25 -9.62 2.59
C LYS A 221 -11.55 -8.86 2.31
N ARG A 222 -11.72 -8.32 1.11
CA ARG A 222 -12.97 -7.67 0.67
C ARG A 222 -14.17 -8.60 0.80
N LYS A 223 -14.06 -9.82 0.25
CA LYS A 223 -15.11 -10.84 0.33
C LYS A 223 -15.43 -11.22 1.78
N LYS A 224 -14.42 -11.33 2.64
CA LYS A 224 -14.58 -11.61 4.08
C LYS A 224 -15.31 -10.47 4.81
N LEU A 225 -15.00 -9.22 4.45
CA LEU A 225 -15.60 -8.02 5.02
C LEU A 225 -16.98 -7.67 4.42
N GLY A 226 -17.35 -8.28 3.28
CA GLY A 226 -18.62 -8.05 2.60
C GLY A 226 -18.66 -6.79 1.73
N ILE A 227 -17.49 -6.40 1.18
CA ILE A 227 -17.31 -5.26 0.27
C ILE A 227 -16.76 -5.68 -1.09
#